data_AF-A0A015JCZ8-F1
#
_entry.id   AF-A0A015JCZ8-F1
#
_cell.length_a   1.000
_cell.length_b   1.000
_cell.length_c   1.000
_cell.angle_alpha   90.00
_cell.angle_beta   90.00
_cell.angle_gamma   90.00
#
_symmetry.space_group_name_H-M   'P 1'
#
loop_
_entity.id
_entity.type
_entity.pdbx_description
1 polymer ?
#
loop_
_entity_poly.entity_id
_entity_poly.type
_entity_poly.pdbx_seq_one_letter_code
_entity_poly.pdbx_strand_id
1 'polypeptide(L)'
;MTEMNIFNNSINQILLDNQDMLDKDIPCKEFTNTLLSIASSRSFIMTTEGIIREVTRGLINEKWLTTYKKNKERKLVLLILNEYLSEVHKQIWIERCNETIELEKQMGVFKDTKRKRNKSNDDGKLLDLEKSENTKNSKKIKKLVKIDLEEQTKNDVFRLGDHNRFKIASQVISNLVNT
;
A
#
# COMPACT_ATOMS: atom_id res chain seq x y z
N MET A 1 4.63 -20.71 9.84
CA MET A 1 3.31 -20.19 9.40
C MET A 1 3.49 -19.51 8.05
N THR A 2 2.63 -19.79 7.05
CA THR A 2 2.78 -19.24 5.70
C THR A 2 1.85 -18.04 5.50
N GLU A 3 2.29 -17.06 4.71
CA GLU A 3 1.49 -15.87 4.33
C GLU A 3 0.14 -16.25 3.74
N MET A 4 0.10 -17.35 2.98
CA MET A 4 -1.13 -17.87 2.38
C MET A 4 -2.12 -18.41 3.41
N ASN A 5 -1.64 -19.01 4.51
CA ASN A 5 -2.52 -19.49 5.58
C ASN A 5 -3.18 -18.32 6.32
N ILE A 6 -2.42 -17.26 6.59
CA ILE A 6 -2.95 -16.02 7.19
C ILE A 6 -4.01 -15.44 6.25
N PHE A 7 -3.72 -15.36 4.95
CA PHE A 7 -4.66 -14.84 3.97
C PHE A 7 -5.96 -15.64 3.90
N ASN A 8 -5.88 -16.97 3.87
CA ASN A 8 -7.06 -17.83 3.86
C ASN A 8 -7.90 -17.65 5.12
N ASN A 9 -7.27 -17.49 6.28
CA ASN A 9 -7.98 -17.22 7.54
C ASN A 9 -8.69 -15.85 7.50
N SER A 10 -8.03 -14.80 7.00
CA SER A 10 -8.63 -13.47 6.85
C SER A 10 -9.83 -13.47 5.91
N ILE A 11 -9.77 -14.23 4.80
CA ILE A 11 -10.91 -14.41 3.91
C ILE A 11 -12.10 -15.03 4.68
N ASN A 12 -11.86 -16.12 5.41
CA ASN A 12 -12.91 -16.83 6.13
C ASN A 12 -13.56 -15.94 7.21
N GLN A 13 -12.76 -15.19 7.97
CA GLN A 13 -13.27 -14.28 9.01
C GLN A 13 -14.20 -13.21 8.41
N ILE A 14 -13.72 -12.48 7.40
CA ILE A 14 -14.50 -11.39 6.81
C ILE A 14 -15.76 -11.90 6.09
N LEU A 15 -15.69 -13.09 5.47
CA LEU A 15 -16.86 -13.70 4.82
C LEU A 15 -17.92 -14.18 5.80
N LEU A 16 -17.54 -14.61 7.01
CA LEU A 16 -18.51 -14.93 8.07
C LEU A 16 -19.30 -13.69 8.49
N ASP A 17 -18.62 -12.55 8.61
CA ASP A 17 -19.22 -11.30 9.10
C ASP A 17 -19.99 -10.50 8.03
N ASN A 18 -19.69 -10.72 6.74
CA ASN A 18 -20.19 -9.89 5.63
C ASN A 18 -20.84 -10.72 4.51
N GLN A 19 -21.47 -11.84 4.86
CA GLN A 19 -22.06 -12.76 3.90
C GLN A 19 -23.17 -12.12 3.02
N ASP A 20 -23.82 -11.07 3.53
CA ASP A 20 -24.84 -10.28 2.84
C ASP A 20 -24.28 -9.38 1.72
N MET A 21 -22.96 -9.15 1.69
CA MET A 21 -22.30 -8.35 0.65
C MET A 21 -22.09 -9.13 -0.66
N LEU A 22 -22.19 -10.46 -0.63
CA LEU A 22 -22.23 -11.29 -1.84
C LEU A 22 -23.66 -11.43 -2.35
N ASP A 23 -23.86 -11.21 -3.65
CA ASP A 23 -25.12 -11.52 -4.29
C ASP A 23 -25.33 -13.04 -4.33
N LYS A 24 -26.58 -13.50 -4.25
CA LYS A 24 -26.96 -14.93 -4.26
C LYS A 24 -26.44 -15.69 -5.49
N ASP A 25 -26.15 -14.96 -6.56
CA ASP A 25 -25.73 -15.50 -7.85
C ASP A 25 -24.26 -15.92 -7.90
N ILE A 26 -23.41 -15.41 -6.99
CA ILE A 26 -22.00 -15.80 -6.91
C ILE A 26 -21.80 -16.71 -5.71
N PRO A 27 -21.47 -18.00 -5.93
CA PRO A 27 -21.11 -18.88 -4.83
C PRO A 27 -19.91 -18.29 -4.08
N CYS A 28 -20.05 -18.12 -2.76
CA CYS A 28 -18.96 -17.71 -1.86
C CYS A 28 -17.66 -18.49 -2.13
N LYS A 29 -17.79 -19.79 -2.44
CA LYS A 29 -16.68 -20.66 -2.82
C LYS A 29 -15.95 -20.22 -4.09
N GLU A 30 -16.67 -19.75 -5.11
CA GLU A 30 -16.08 -19.27 -6.36
C GLU A 30 -15.33 -17.95 -6.15
N PHE A 31 -15.90 -17.05 -5.35
CA PHE A 31 -15.24 -15.81 -4.94
C PHE A 31 -13.91 -16.09 -4.22
N THR A 32 -13.93 -16.97 -3.21
CA THR A 32 -12.73 -17.37 -2.45
C THR A 32 -11.68 -18.03 -3.34
N ASN A 33 -12.08 -18.98 -4.18
CA ASN A 33 -11.16 -19.66 -5.09
C ASN A 33 -10.50 -18.68 -6.07
N THR A 34 -11.24 -17.68 -6.54
CA THR A 34 -10.72 -16.63 -7.43
C THR A 34 -9.67 -15.79 -6.71
N LEU A 35 -9.95 -15.33 -5.48
CA LEU A 35 -8.96 -14.59 -4.67
C LEU A 35 -7.69 -15.40 -4.42
N LEU A 36 -7.84 -16.65 -3.99
CA LEU A 36 -6.70 -17.54 -3.72
C LEU A 36 -5.89 -17.83 -4.99
N SER A 37 -6.56 -17.98 -6.14
CA SER A 37 -5.91 -18.15 -7.43
C SER A 37 -5.08 -16.94 -7.80
N ILE A 38 -5.62 -15.73 -7.64
CA ILE A 38 -4.86 -14.50 -7.93
C ILE A 38 -3.71 -14.35 -6.95
N ALA A 39 -3.90 -14.60 -5.65
CA ALA A 39 -2.84 -14.56 -4.64
C ALA A 39 -1.68 -15.52 -4.95
N SER A 40 -2.01 -16.72 -5.45
CA SER A 40 -1.04 -17.74 -5.87
C SER A 40 -0.39 -17.44 -7.22
N SER A 41 -0.98 -16.55 -8.02
CA SER A 41 -0.48 -16.24 -9.34
C SER A 41 0.87 -15.52 -9.27
N ARG A 42 1.64 -15.63 -10.35
CA ARG A 42 2.99 -15.08 -10.42
C ARG A 42 2.95 -13.56 -10.28
N SER A 43 3.79 -13.04 -9.39
CA SER A 43 4.03 -11.62 -9.26
C SER A 43 4.79 -11.09 -10.48
N PHE A 44 4.39 -9.92 -10.97
CA PHE A 44 5.11 -9.24 -12.06
C PHE A 44 6.35 -8.52 -11.52
N ILE A 45 6.27 -7.99 -10.30
CA ILE A 45 7.34 -7.21 -9.66
C ILE A 45 8.37 -8.13 -9.01
N MET A 46 7.91 -9.25 -8.45
CA MET A 46 8.70 -10.26 -7.73
C MET A 46 8.65 -11.58 -8.48
N THR A 47 9.47 -11.72 -9.51
CA THR A 47 9.42 -12.83 -10.48
C THR A 47 9.59 -14.24 -9.90
N THR A 48 10.17 -14.35 -8.70
CA THR A 48 10.39 -15.60 -7.95
C THR A 48 9.31 -15.90 -6.91
N GLU A 49 8.40 -14.95 -6.66
CA GLU A 49 7.40 -15.03 -5.61
C GLU A 49 5.98 -14.82 -6.18
N GLY A 50 4.96 -15.02 -5.34
CA GLY A 50 3.55 -14.85 -5.71
C GLY A 50 3.04 -13.44 -5.43
N ILE A 51 1.88 -13.08 -5.98
CA ILE A 51 1.20 -11.81 -5.69
C ILE A 51 0.96 -11.64 -4.19
N ILE A 52 0.74 -12.73 -3.44
CA ILE A 52 0.58 -12.63 -1.98
C ILE A 52 1.76 -11.90 -1.31
N ARG A 53 2.99 -12.06 -1.81
CA ARG A 53 4.13 -11.33 -1.25
C ARG A 53 4.13 -9.85 -1.60
N GLU A 54 3.66 -9.49 -2.79
CA GLU A 54 3.47 -8.06 -3.13
C GLU A 54 2.57 -7.43 -2.05
N VAL A 55 1.47 -8.10 -1.73
CA VAL A 55 0.51 -7.64 -0.71
C VAL A 55 1.15 -7.59 0.67
N THR A 56 1.90 -8.62 1.08
CA THR A 56 2.67 -8.62 2.35
C THR A 56 3.63 -7.43 2.45
N ARG A 57 4.09 -6.86 1.33
CA ARG A 57 4.96 -5.68 1.28
C ARG A 57 4.22 -4.35 1.12
N GLY A 58 2.89 -4.38 1.17
CA GLY A 58 2.03 -3.20 0.99
C GLY A 58 1.78 -2.81 -0.47
N LEU A 59 2.11 -3.68 -1.43
CA LEU A 59 1.84 -3.46 -2.85
C LEU A 59 0.52 -4.15 -3.22
N ILE A 60 -0.53 -3.36 -3.43
CA ILE A 60 -1.83 -3.88 -3.87
C ILE A 60 -1.80 -4.10 -5.39
N ASN A 61 -2.14 -5.32 -5.80
CA ASN A 61 -2.22 -5.66 -7.22
C ASN A 61 -3.59 -5.30 -7.80
N GLU A 62 -3.62 -4.46 -8.83
CA GLU A 62 -4.83 -4.04 -9.54
C GLU A 62 -5.67 -5.22 -10.07
N LYS A 63 -5.07 -6.40 -10.28
CA LYS A 63 -5.80 -7.62 -10.66
C LYS A 63 -6.93 -7.95 -9.69
N TRP A 64 -6.74 -7.70 -8.39
CA TRP A 64 -7.78 -7.99 -7.39
C TRP A 64 -8.98 -7.05 -7.53
N LEU A 65 -8.75 -5.78 -7.84
CA LEU A 65 -9.81 -4.78 -7.97
C LEU A 65 -10.49 -4.82 -9.35
N THR A 66 -9.75 -5.24 -10.39
CA THR A 66 -10.25 -5.35 -11.75
C THR A 66 -11.09 -6.61 -11.99
N THR A 67 -10.80 -7.71 -11.29
CA THR A 67 -11.60 -8.95 -11.37
C THR A 67 -13.05 -8.74 -10.94
N TYR A 68 -13.28 -7.93 -9.91
CA TYR A 68 -14.63 -7.66 -9.40
C TYR A 68 -15.15 -6.34 -9.96
N LYS A 69 -16.33 -6.37 -10.59
CA LYS A 69 -16.95 -5.16 -11.18
C LYS A 69 -17.89 -4.46 -10.20
N LYS A 70 -18.49 -5.19 -9.27
CA LYS A 70 -19.47 -4.63 -8.34
C LYS A 70 -18.75 -3.90 -7.19
N ASN A 71 -19.32 -2.77 -6.78
CA ASN A 71 -18.76 -1.97 -5.70
C ASN A 71 -18.75 -2.73 -4.36
N LYS A 72 -19.80 -3.54 -4.08
CA LYS A 72 -19.87 -4.37 -2.88
C LYS A 72 -18.73 -5.38 -2.80
N GLU A 73 -18.47 -6.11 -3.88
CA GLU A 73 -17.38 -7.09 -3.96
C GLU A 73 -16.01 -6.43 -3.78
N ARG A 74 -15.77 -5.27 -4.41
CA ARG A 74 -14.52 -4.52 -4.23
C ARG A 74 -14.31 -4.09 -2.78
N LYS A 75 -15.37 -3.58 -2.12
CA LYS A 75 -15.31 -3.26 -0.70
C LYS A 75 -14.97 -4.47 0.16
N LEU A 76 -15.59 -5.62 -0.15
CA LEU A 76 -15.31 -6.87 0.55
C LEU A 76 -13.84 -7.31 0.38
N VAL A 77 -13.29 -7.22 -0.83
CA VAL A 77 -11.87 -7.48 -1.09
C VAL A 77 -10.96 -6.55 -0.26
N LEU A 78 -11.30 -5.26 -0.18
CA LEU A 78 -10.53 -4.30 0.64
C LEU A 78 -10.60 -4.64 2.14
N LEU A 79 -11.76 -5.08 2.65
CA LEU A 79 -11.90 -5.53 4.04
C LEU A 79 -11.02 -6.75 4.31
N ILE A 80 -11.04 -7.75 3.41
CA ILE A 80 -10.18 -8.94 3.48
C ILE A 80 -8.70 -8.54 3.49
N LEU A 81 -8.30 -7.63 2.61
CA LEU A 81 -6.92 -7.15 2.52
C LEU A 81 -6.48 -6.41 3.80
N ASN A 82 -7.35 -5.57 4.36
CA ASN A 82 -7.05 -4.86 5.61
C ASN A 82 -6.88 -5.83 6.78
N GLU A 83 -7.78 -6.82 6.89
CA GLU A 83 -7.68 -7.85 7.92
C GLU A 83 -6.41 -8.68 7.77
N TYR A 84 -6.10 -9.07 6.53
CA TYR A 84 -4.85 -9.77 6.21
C TYR A 84 -3.61 -8.99 6.61
N LEU A 85 -3.52 -7.71 6.27
CA LEU A 85 -2.37 -6.86 6.63
C LEU A 85 -2.25 -6.66 8.14
N SER A 86 -3.38 -6.54 8.85
CA SER A 86 -3.43 -6.48 10.31
C SER A 86 -2.82 -7.75 10.94
N GLU A 87 -3.21 -8.92 10.43
CA GLU A 87 -2.70 -10.20 10.92
C GLU A 87 -1.23 -10.43 10.55
N VAL A 88 -0.80 -10.04 9.34
CA VAL A 88 0.62 -10.04 8.96
C VAL A 88 1.44 -9.14 9.88
N HIS A 89 0.93 -7.96 10.22
CA HIS A 89 1.61 -7.05 11.12
C HIS A 89 1.79 -7.69 12.51
N LYS A 90 0.71 -8.25 13.08
CA LYS A 90 0.74 -8.88 14.41
C LYS A 90 1.64 -10.12 14.44
N GLN A 91 1.48 -11.01 13.47
CA GLN A 91 2.07 -12.36 13.53
C GLN A 91 3.47 -12.43 12.91
N ILE A 92 3.82 -11.53 11.99
CA ILE A 92 5.11 -11.58 11.28
C ILE A 92 5.96 -10.37 11.60
N TRP A 93 5.41 -9.16 11.45
CA TRP A 93 6.25 -7.95 11.54
C TRP A 93 6.70 -7.67 12.97
N ILE A 94 5.79 -7.76 13.95
CA ILE A 94 6.13 -7.53 15.36
C ILE A 94 7.20 -8.52 15.83
N GLU A 95 7.03 -9.81 15.53
CA GLU A 95 7.99 -10.86 15.90
C GLU A 95 9.38 -10.57 15.31
N ARG A 96 9.46 -10.32 14.00
CA ARG A 96 10.73 -9.97 13.33
C ARG A 96 11.36 -8.69 13.86
N CYS A 97 10.55 -7.67 14.17
CA CYS A 97 11.04 -6.43 14.75
C CYS A 97 11.65 -6.69 16.14
N ASN A 98 10.99 -7.51 16.96
CA ASN A 98 11.49 -7.85 18.29
C ASN A 98 12.79 -8.65 18.21
N GLU A 99 12.87 -9.67 17.35
CA GLU A 99 14.10 -10.43 17.09
C GLU A 99 15.25 -9.50 16.65
N THR A 100 14.96 -8.59 15.71
CA THR A 100 15.97 -7.63 15.23
C THR A 100 16.45 -6.71 16.36
N ILE A 101 15.55 -6.23 17.21
CA ILE A 101 15.92 -5.40 18.37
C ILE A 101 16.82 -6.17 19.34
N GLU A 102 16.57 -7.46 19.54
CA GLU A 102 17.43 -8.29 20.41
C GLU A 102 18.81 -8.52 19.80
N LEU A 103 18.89 -8.82 18.50
CA LEU A 103 20.16 -8.95 17.77
C LEU A 103 20.97 -7.65 17.81
N GLU A 104 20.32 -6.51 17.59
CA GLU A 104 20.96 -5.20 17.69
C GLU A 104 21.54 -4.94 19.09
N LYS A 105 20.80 -5.28 20.16
CA LYS A 105 21.29 -5.17 21.54
C LYS A 105 22.52 -6.04 21.76
N GLN A 106 22.54 -7.27 21.25
CA GLN A 106 23.70 -8.18 21.36
C GLN A 106 24.93 -7.62 20.63
N MET A 107 24.73 -6.90 19.52
CA MET A 107 25.78 -6.21 18.77
C MET A 107 26.16 -4.84 19.36
N GLY A 108 25.57 -4.42 20.49
CA GLY A 108 25.81 -3.12 21.10
C GLY A 108 25.21 -1.94 20.32
N VAL A 109 24.30 -2.20 19.39
CA VAL A 109 23.58 -1.18 18.61
C VAL A 109 22.34 -0.76 19.38
N PHE A 110 22.44 0.38 20.05
CA PHE A 110 21.33 0.99 20.77
C PHE A 110 20.68 2.10 19.97
N LYS A 111 19.45 2.51 20.34
CA LYS A 111 18.72 3.60 19.68
C LYS A 111 19.56 4.87 19.52
N ASP A 112 20.41 5.17 20.49
CA ASP A 112 21.27 6.35 20.52
C ASP A 112 22.47 6.26 19.56
N THR A 113 22.85 5.04 19.17
CA THR A 113 23.88 4.79 18.16
C THR A 113 23.34 4.85 16.73
N LYS A 114 22.00 4.81 16.56
CA LYS A 114 21.36 4.90 15.24
C LYS A 114 21.25 6.35 14.79
N ARG A 115 21.49 6.58 13.50
CA ARG A 115 21.31 7.92 12.91
C ARG A 115 19.86 8.35 13.00
N LYS A 116 19.60 9.53 13.55
CA LYS A 116 18.29 10.17 13.52
C LYS A 116 18.03 10.63 12.08
N ARG A 117 16.95 10.13 11.45
CA ARG A 117 16.51 10.63 10.13
C ARG A 117 16.15 12.12 10.30
N ASN A 118 16.77 12.99 9.50
CA ASN A 118 16.36 14.39 9.42
C ASN A 118 14.93 14.43 8.85
N LYS A 119 13.97 14.92 9.65
CA LYS A 119 12.56 15.12 9.24
C LYS A 119 12.42 16.34 8.31
N SER A 120 13.21 16.40 7.24
CA SER A 120 12.99 17.36 6.17
C SER A 120 12.30 16.64 5.01
N ASN A 121 11.02 16.97 4.82
CA ASN A 121 10.22 16.76 3.60
C ASN A 121 9.62 15.37 3.36
N ASP A 122 8.88 14.82 4.31
CA ASP A 122 7.98 13.68 4.03
C ASP A 122 6.77 13.80 4.96
N ASP A 123 5.67 14.32 4.43
CA ASP A 123 4.43 14.57 5.15
C ASP A 123 3.76 13.25 5.54
N GLY A 124 4.03 12.81 6.77
CA GLY A 124 3.31 11.76 7.47
C GLY A 124 3.04 12.21 8.90
N LYS A 125 2.05 13.08 9.09
CA LYS A 125 1.57 13.48 10.43
C LYS A 125 1.05 12.25 11.19
N LEU A 126 1.89 11.71 12.07
CA LEU A 126 1.40 11.17 13.34
C LEU A 126 1.61 12.28 14.38
N LEU A 127 0.54 13.03 14.63
CA LEU A 127 0.50 14.06 15.66
C LEU A 127 0.44 13.37 17.02
N ASP A 128 1.55 13.41 17.73
CA ASP A 128 1.51 13.82 19.13
C ASP A 128 2.80 14.56 19.42
N LEU A 129 2.68 15.87 19.66
CA LEU A 129 3.30 16.52 20.80
C LEU A 129 2.81 17.98 20.85
N GLU A 130 2.14 18.27 21.97
CA GLU A 130 1.84 19.60 22.47
C GLU A 130 3.03 20.56 22.46
N LYS A 131 2.70 21.86 22.29
CA LYS A 131 3.39 23.07 22.82
C LYS A 131 4.82 23.28 22.28
N SER A 132 5.22 24.44 21.76
CA SER A 132 4.73 25.81 21.88
C SER A 132 5.52 26.67 20.87
N GLU A 133 5.14 27.93 20.75
CA GLU A 133 5.86 29.00 20.03
C GLU A 133 5.84 28.94 18.50
N ASN A 134 4.99 29.76 17.88
CA ASN A 134 5.30 30.57 16.67
C ASN A 134 4.03 31.26 16.14
N THR A 135 3.30 31.95 17.02
CA THR A 135 2.06 32.68 16.70
C THR A 135 2.28 33.94 15.85
N LYS A 136 3.53 34.39 15.65
CA LYS A 136 3.81 35.66 14.93
C LYS A 136 4.06 35.50 13.42
N ASN A 137 4.48 34.32 12.94
CA ASN A 137 4.79 34.10 11.51
C ASN A 137 3.59 33.62 10.67
N SER A 138 2.50 33.20 11.32
CA SER A 138 1.34 32.56 10.67
C SER A 138 0.54 33.48 9.74
N LYS A 139 0.52 34.80 9.99
CA LYS A 139 -0.29 35.75 9.19
C LYS A 139 0.34 36.06 7.83
N LYS A 140 1.67 36.11 7.73
CA LYS A 140 2.38 36.30 6.44
C LYS A 140 2.33 35.01 5.60
N ILE A 141 2.46 33.85 6.24
CA ILE A 141 2.39 32.54 5.55
C ILE A 141 0.99 32.28 4.99
N LYS A 142 -0.08 32.59 5.72
CA LYS A 142 -1.46 32.43 5.21
C LYS A 142 -1.75 33.22 3.93
N LYS A 143 -1.11 34.38 3.74
CA LYS A 143 -1.31 35.23 2.56
C LYS A 143 -0.57 34.68 1.33
N LEU A 144 0.62 34.09 1.51
CA LEU A 144 1.38 33.41 0.45
C LEU A 144 0.74 32.08 0.05
N VAL A 145 0.30 31.26 1.02
CA VAL A 145 -0.35 29.97 0.77
C VAL A 145 -1.66 30.13 0.00
N LYS A 146 -2.42 31.22 0.21
CA LYS A 146 -3.65 31.47 -0.54
C LYS A 146 -3.39 31.78 -2.02
N ILE A 147 -2.28 32.47 -2.33
CA ILE A 147 -1.88 32.81 -3.70
C ILE A 147 -1.40 31.54 -4.44
N ASP A 148 -0.61 30.70 -3.76
CA ASP A 148 -0.14 29.41 -4.32
C ASP A 148 -1.29 28.40 -4.53
N LEU A 149 -2.29 28.35 -3.64
CA LEU A 149 -3.44 27.45 -3.79
C LEU A 149 -4.32 27.82 -5.01
N GLU A 150 -4.42 29.11 -5.33
CA GLU A 150 -5.16 29.60 -6.50
C GLU A 150 -4.40 29.35 -7.82
N GLU A 151 -3.06 29.23 -7.80
CA GLU A 151 -2.25 28.83 -8.96
C GLU A 151 -2.15 27.30 -9.13
N GLN A 152 -2.09 26.52 -8.04
CA GLN A 152 -2.02 25.04 -8.10
C GLN A 152 -3.34 24.39 -8.51
N THR A 153 -4.50 24.98 -8.17
CA THR A 153 -5.81 24.46 -8.59
C THR A 153 -6.05 24.54 -10.10
N LYS A 154 -5.27 25.35 -10.83
CA LYS A 154 -5.27 25.37 -12.31
C LYS A 154 -4.39 24.27 -12.93
N ASN A 155 -3.49 23.67 -12.16
CA ASN A 155 -2.47 22.72 -12.61
C ASN A 155 -2.59 21.35 -11.92
N ASP A 156 -3.80 20.96 -11.49
CA ASP A 156 -4.03 19.63 -10.93
C ASP A 156 -4.07 18.59 -12.07
N VAL A 157 -2.86 18.24 -12.53
CA VAL A 157 -2.48 17.36 -13.64
C VAL A 157 -2.80 15.88 -13.40
N PHE A 158 -3.39 15.53 -12.25
CA PHE A 158 -3.77 14.13 -11.94
C PHE A 158 -5.06 13.64 -12.62
N ARG A 159 -5.65 14.46 -13.50
CA ARG A 159 -6.67 14.02 -14.44
C ARG A 159 -6.23 14.30 -15.87
N LEU A 160 -5.59 13.31 -16.48
CA LEU A 160 -5.78 12.87 -17.87
C LEU A 160 -4.67 11.87 -18.18
N GLY A 161 -5.00 10.58 -18.18
CA GLY A 161 -4.17 9.61 -18.85
C GLY A 161 -4.23 9.87 -20.35
N ASP A 162 -3.08 10.09 -20.98
CA ASP A 162 -3.00 10.08 -22.44
C ASP A 162 -1.73 9.38 -22.92
N HIS A 163 -1.93 8.13 -23.36
CA HIS A 163 -1.42 7.50 -24.59
C HIS A 163 0.05 7.61 -25.06
N ASN A 164 0.95 8.30 -24.34
CA ASN A 164 2.31 8.59 -24.82
C ASN A 164 3.43 7.79 -24.16
N ARG A 165 3.16 6.95 -23.15
CA ARG A 165 4.20 6.10 -22.53
C ARG A 165 4.75 5.04 -23.48
N PHE A 166 3.91 4.52 -24.39
CA PHE A 166 4.35 3.53 -25.38
C PHE A 166 5.19 4.12 -26.51
N LYS A 167 4.97 5.40 -26.89
CA LYS A 167 5.79 6.08 -27.90
C LYS A 167 7.22 6.36 -27.42
N ILE A 168 7.39 6.72 -26.14
CA ILE A 168 8.72 7.00 -25.57
C ILE A 168 9.57 5.72 -25.53
N ALA A 169 8.98 4.59 -25.13
CA ALA A 169 9.69 3.31 -25.10
C ALA A 169 10.13 2.85 -26.50
N SER A 170 9.27 2.99 -27.52
CA SER A 170 9.61 2.62 -28.90
C SER A 170 10.68 3.53 -29.53
N GLN A 171 10.67 4.83 -29.22
CA GLN A 171 11.67 5.78 -29.73
C GLN A 171 13.07 5.54 -29.14
N VAL A 172 13.15 5.16 -27.86
CA VAL A 172 14.42 4.86 -27.19
C VAL A 172 15.04 3.57 -27.75
N ILE A 173 14.22 2.55 -28.07
CA ILE A 173 14.69 1.30 -28.67
C ILE A 173 15.20 1.52 -30.10
N SER A 174 14.51 2.33 -30.91
CA SER A 174 14.95 2.65 -32.29
C SER A 174 16.31 3.35 -32.36
N ASN A 175 16.68 4.11 -31.34
CA ASN A 175 17.95 4.85 -31.32
C ASN A 175 19.13 4.01 -30.81
N LEU A 176 18.88 2.86 -30.18
CA LEU A 176 19.90 1.95 -29.66
C LEU A 176 20.33 0.87 -30.68
N VAL A 177 19.52 0.62 -31.71
CA VAL A 177 19.80 -0.38 -32.75
C VAL A 177 20.59 0.21 -33.93
N ASN A 178 20.70 1.54 -34.02
CA ASN A 178 21.37 2.25 -35.12
C ASN A 178 22.75 2.85 -34.75
N THR A 179 23.41 2.35 -33.70
CA THR A 179 24.82 2.61 -33.40
C THR A 179 25.59 1.31 -33.41
#